data_AF-A0A2V4HPT0-F1
#
_entry.id   AF-A0A2V4HPT0-F1
#
_cell.length_a   1.000
_cell.length_b   1.000
_cell.length_c   1.000
_cell.angle_alpha   90.00
_cell.angle_beta   90.00
_cell.angle_gamma   90.00
#
_symmetry.space_group_name_H-M   'P 1'
#
loop_
_entity.id
_entity.type
_entity.pdbx_description
1 polymer ?
#
loop_
_entity_poly.entity_id
_entity_poly.type
_entity_poly.pdbx_seq_one_letter_code
_entity_poly.pdbx_strand_id
1 'polypeptide(L)'
;MILKYAPRNLDDKFSMVYFRMTHDNCWSRITENYDVMVHTLKLLPFKDRDVIYGLFELKVKGKHTLRDFMRELSRSGTVKKLVGLSISELKGNVYIVDLYETYSGMIQGKLSDYNSIFDFDLVKHGVEEKYAVIPSENVNDLKNELQTLGHVYEFRAKYFPNFYEVLMPYFNFSPIEMQIMLEAYNQGYYDIPRRAGIREIAEYFGLSKSTVQEYIRNAESKTMTSMKLFKLMNDLKRL
;
A
#
# COMPACT_ATOMS: atom_id res chain seq x y z
N MET A 1 36.01 9.00 -10.93
CA MET A 1 35.56 7.61 -11.10
C MET A 1 34.25 7.65 -11.87
N ILE A 2 34.30 7.36 -13.17
CA ILE A 2 33.15 7.49 -14.09
C ILE A 2 32.41 6.15 -14.05
N LEU A 3 31.15 6.18 -13.59
CA LEU A 3 30.23 5.05 -13.58
C LEU A 3 30.01 4.56 -15.02
N LYS A 4 30.75 3.52 -15.42
CA LYS A 4 30.40 2.73 -16.61
C LYS A 4 29.16 1.91 -16.24
N TYR A 5 28.11 2.05 -17.06
CA TYR A 5 26.79 1.38 -16.96
C TYR A 5 25.74 2.02 -16.04
N ALA A 6 25.53 3.34 -16.12
CA ALA A 6 24.23 3.89 -15.75
C ALA A 6 23.19 3.49 -16.83
N PRO A 7 22.07 2.82 -16.47
CA PRO A 7 20.98 2.53 -17.41
C PRO A 7 20.49 3.83 -18.07
N ARG A 8 20.27 3.80 -19.39
CA ARG A 8 19.95 4.99 -20.20
C ARG A 8 18.59 5.61 -19.85
N ASN A 9 17.69 4.86 -19.20
CA ASN A 9 16.41 5.33 -18.65
C ASN A 9 16.14 4.62 -17.30
N LEU A 10 15.51 5.30 -16.34
CA LEU A 10 15.07 4.69 -15.08
C LEU A 10 13.89 3.73 -15.25
N ASP A 11 13.14 3.85 -16.35
CA ASP A 11 11.96 3.02 -16.61
C ASP A 11 12.30 1.53 -16.86
N ASP A 12 13.52 1.22 -17.29
CA ASP A 12 13.96 -0.17 -17.48
C ASP A 12 14.57 -0.76 -16.18
N LYS A 13 14.87 0.08 -15.19
CA LYS A 13 15.49 -0.35 -13.92
C LYS A 13 14.51 -1.03 -12.99
N PHE A 14 13.22 -0.74 -13.11
CA PHE A 14 12.21 -1.25 -12.22
C PHE A 14 11.14 -2.01 -12.99
N SER A 15 10.64 -3.06 -12.37
CA SER A 15 9.51 -3.83 -12.87
C SER A 15 8.38 -3.81 -11.86
N MET A 16 7.15 -3.66 -12.35
CA MET A 16 5.98 -3.99 -11.57
C MET A 16 5.74 -5.49 -11.68
N VAL A 17 5.73 -6.15 -10.54
CA VAL A 17 5.37 -7.55 -10.41
C VAL A 17 3.97 -7.66 -9.83
N TYR A 18 3.26 -8.69 -10.26
CA TYR A 18 1.98 -9.09 -9.72
C TYR A 18 2.01 -10.60 -9.54
N PHE A 19 1.51 -11.07 -8.40
CA PHE A 19 1.40 -12.49 -8.15
C PHE A 19 0.20 -12.83 -7.27
N ARG A 20 -0.28 -14.06 -7.44
CA ARG A 20 -1.31 -14.68 -6.58
C ARG A 20 -0.80 -16.02 -6.10
N MET A 21 -0.81 -16.22 -4.80
CA MET A 21 -0.29 -17.45 -4.21
C MET A 21 -0.96 -17.80 -2.89
N THR A 22 -0.89 -19.08 -2.51
CA THR A 22 -0.99 -19.47 -1.10
C THR A 22 0.39 -19.42 -0.48
N HIS A 23 0.46 -19.04 0.78
CA HIS A 23 1.70 -18.94 1.53
C HIS A 23 1.63 -19.91 2.70
N ASP A 24 2.54 -20.88 2.71
CA ASP A 24 2.56 -21.94 3.70
C ASP A 24 2.99 -21.37 5.05
N ASN A 25 2.39 -21.89 6.13
CA ASN A 25 2.63 -21.43 7.50
C ASN A 25 2.36 -19.93 7.74
N CYS A 26 1.58 -19.26 6.88
CA CYS A 26 1.20 -17.85 7.04
C CYS A 26 -0.14 -17.68 7.75
N TRP A 27 -0.33 -16.54 8.42
CA TRP A 27 -1.64 -16.20 9.01
C TRP A 27 -2.71 -15.96 7.95
N SER A 28 -2.34 -15.66 6.69
CA SER A 28 -3.26 -15.46 5.58
C SER A 28 -4.20 -16.66 5.38
N ARG A 29 -3.73 -17.88 5.69
CA ARG A 29 -4.50 -19.13 5.66
C ARG A 29 -5.74 -19.11 6.56
N ILE A 30 -5.72 -18.34 7.65
CA ILE A 30 -6.87 -18.19 8.55
C ILE A 30 -8.08 -17.63 7.80
N THR A 31 -7.87 -16.79 6.78
CA THR A 31 -8.95 -16.21 5.96
C THR A 31 -9.71 -17.24 5.11
N GLU A 32 -9.28 -18.51 5.06
CA GLU A 32 -10.06 -19.60 4.44
C GLU A 32 -11.33 -19.92 5.23
N ASN A 33 -11.23 -19.83 6.55
CA ASN A 33 -12.28 -20.26 7.48
C ASN A 33 -13.30 -19.15 7.77
N TYR A 34 -13.02 -17.92 7.33
CA TYR A 34 -13.84 -16.75 7.65
C TYR A 34 -14.08 -15.89 6.41
N ASP A 35 -15.29 -15.35 6.29
CA ASP A 35 -15.60 -14.36 5.26
C ASP A 35 -15.05 -12.98 5.65
N VAL A 36 -13.73 -12.89 5.56
CA VAL A 36 -12.91 -11.71 5.85
C VAL A 36 -12.06 -11.42 4.63
N MET A 37 -12.01 -10.16 4.25
CA MET A 37 -11.08 -9.64 3.27
C MET A 37 -10.15 -8.67 3.98
N VAL A 38 -8.85 -8.87 3.83
CA VAL A 38 -7.82 -8.05 4.45
C VAL A 38 -7.09 -7.26 3.38
N HIS A 39 -7.03 -5.94 3.56
CA HIS A 39 -6.24 -5.04 2.74
C HIS A 39 -5.08 -4.52 3.58
N THR A 40 -3.88 -4.58 3.04
CA THR A 40 -2.72 -3.98 3.69
C THR A 40 -2.73 -2.47 3.47
N LEU A 41 -2.76 -1.71 4.57
CA LEU A 41 -2.63 -0.25 4.55
C LEU A 41 -1.15 0.16 4.62
N LYS A 42 -0.38 -0.51 5.48
CA LYS A 42 1.06 -0.25 5.64
C LYS A 42 1.79 -1.45 6.23
N LEU A 43 3.00 -1.69 5.74
CA LEU A 43 3.98 -2.60 6.36
C LEU A 43 5.28 -1.84 6.63
N LEU A 44 5.87 -2.08 7.80
CA LEU A 44 7.14 -1.51 8.24
C LEU A 44 8.06 -2.64 8.72
N PRO A 45 8.96 -3.13 7.85
CA PRO A 45 9.89 -4.20 8.20
C PRO A 45 11.03 -3.69 9.10
N PHE A 46 11.34 -4.47 10.13
CA PHE A 46 12.49 -4.32 11.04
C PHE A 46 13.31 -5.62 11.01
N LYS A 47 14.11 -5.79 9.94
CA LYS A 47 14.87 -7.02 9.67
C LYS A 47 15.73 -7.49 10.86
N ASP A 48 16.46 -6.57 11.49
CA ASP A 48 17.34 -6.89 12.63
C ASP A 48 16.60 -7.42 13.86
N ARG A 49 15.29 -7.15 13.96
CA ARG A 49 14.43 -7.60 15.05
C ARG A 49 13.56 -8.79 14.64
N ASP A 50 13.69 -9.25 13.39
CA ASP A 50 12.85 -10.26 12.78
C ASP A 50 11.35 -9.91 12.88
N VAL A 51 10.99 -8.63 12.75
CA VAL A 51 9.63 -8.15 12.97
C VAL A 51 9.15 -7.31 11.80
N ILE A 52 7.87 -7.40 11.47
CA ILE A 52 7.18 -6.45 10.60
C ILE A 52 6.02 -5.87 11.41
N TYR A 53 5.92 -4.55 11.46
CA TYR A 53 4.71 -3.89 11.93
C TYR A 53 3.77 -3.73 10.74
N GLY A 54 2.55 -4.25 10.85
CA GLY A 54 1.53 -4.17 9.83
C GLY A 54 0.29 -3.45 10.31
N LEU A 55 -0.24 -2.58 9.45
CA LEU A 55 -1.53 -1.94 9.59
C LEU A 55 -2.43 -2.45 8.46
N PHE A 56 -3.57 -3.02 8.82
CA PHE A 56 -4.47 -3.67 7.90
C PHE A 56 -5.90 -3.18 8.07
N GLU A 57 -6.62 -3.08 6.97
CA GLU A 57 -8.06 -2.90 6.92
C GLU A 57 -8.74 -4.26 6.74
N LEU A 58 -9.71 -4.58 7.59
CA LEU A 58 -10.52 -5.79 7.50
C LEU A 58 -11.95 -5.43 7.13
N LYS A 59 -12.43 -6.03 6.05
CA LYS A 59 -13.86 -6.04 5.72
C LYS A 59 -14.46 -7.37 6.14
N VAL A 60 -15.44 -7.30 7.05
CA VAL A 60 -16.05 -8.49 7.68
C VAL A 60 -17.57 -8.46 7.54
N LYS A 61 -18.21 -9.63 7.38
CA LYS A 61 -19.68 -9.71 7.27
C LYS A 61 -20.43 -9.65 8.60
N GLY A 62 -19.74 -9.79 9.75
CA GLY A 62 -20.38 -9.73 11.05
C GLY A 62 -19.41 -9.71 12.22
N LYS A 63 -19.88 -9.21 13.37
CA LYS A 63 -19.08 -9.08 14.60
C LYS A 63 -18.60 -10.43 15.15
N HIS A 64 -19.40 -11.50 14.97
CA HIS A 64 -19.01 -12.85 15.38
C HIS A 64 -17.81 -13.36 14.58
N THR A 65 -17.86 -13.20 13.25
CA THR A 65 -16.77 -13.55 12.34
C THR A 65 -15.49 -12.81 12.69
N LEU A 66 -15.58 -11.49 12.96
CA LEU A 66 -14.45 -10.69 13.40
C LEU A 66 -13.83 -11.25 14.69
N ARG A 67 -14.65 -11.48 15.72
CA ARG A 67 -14.15 -11.96 17.02
C ARG A 67 -13.41 -13.29 16.89
N ASP A 68 -13.96 -14.22 16.14
CA ASP A 68 -13.36 -15.55 15.98
C ASP A 68 -12.09 -15.50 15.12
N PHE A 69 -12.11 -14.73 14.02
CA PHE A 69 -10.94 -14.45 13.19
C PHE A 69 -9.80 -13.84 14.02
N MET A 70 -10.09 -12.81 14.81
CA MET A 70 -9.09 -12.13 15.64
C MET A 70 -8.48 -13.06 16.70
N ARG A 71 -9.28 -13.95 17.27
CA ARG A 71 -8.82 -14.96 18.24
C ARG A 71 -7.88 -15.99 17.61
N GLU A 72 -8.14 -16.40 16.38
CA GLU A 72 -7.27 -17.33 15.67
C GLU A 72 -6.00 -16.62 15.18
N LEU A 73 -6.15 -15.41 14.67
CA LEU A 73 -5.04 -14.55 14.26
C LEU A 73 -4.05 -14.31 15.42
N SER A 74 -4.55 -14.02 16.62
CA SER A 74 -3.71 -13.80 17.80
C SER A 74 -2.95 -15.04 18.27
N ARG A 75 -3.36 -16.23 17.82
CA ARG A 75 -2.74 -17.52 18.15
C ARG A 75 -1.86 -18.05 17.02
N SER A 76 -1.80 -17.34 15.90
CA SER A 76 -0.92 -17.70 14.79
C SER A 76 0.55 -17.62 15.23
N GLY A 77 1.36 -18.62 14.87
CA GLY A 77 2.80 -18.61 15.13
C GLY A 77 3.55 -17.48 14.41
N THR A 78 2.93 -16.87 13.40
CA THR A 78 3.50 -15.76 12.62
C THR A 78 3.10 -14.38 13.13
N VAL A 79 2.07 -14.28 13.97
CA VAL A 79 1.65 -13.03 14.60
C VAL A 79 2.26 -12.97 15.99
N LYS A 80 3.22 -12.07 16.18
CA LYS A 80 3.93 -11.89 17.45
C LYS A 80 3.08 -11.12 18.46
N LYS A 81 2.29 -10.14 18.01
CA LYS A 81 1.45 -9.31 18.88
C LYS A 81 0.36 -8.60 18.10
N LEU A 82 -0.88 -8.63 18.60
CA LEU A 82 -1.92 -7.67 18.20
C LEU A 82 -1.77 -6.39 19.04
N VAL A 83 -1.77 -5.22 18.40
CA VAL A 83 -1.56 -3.92 19.06
C VAL A 83 -2.90 -3.24 19.33
N GLY A 84 -3.78 -3.17 18.33
CA GLY A 84 -5.05 -2.47 18.43
C GLY A 84 -6.07 -2.90 17.38
N LEU A 85 -7.33 -2.52 17.63
CA LEU A 85 -8.46 -2.75 16.75
C LEU A 85 -9.41 -1.56 16.87
N SER A 86 -9.70 -0.90 15.76
CA SER A 86 -10.67 0.20 15.69
C SER A 86 -11.72 -0.07 14.60
N ILE A 87 -12.89 0.55 14.76
CA ILE A 87 -13.93 0.55 13.72
C ILE A 87 -13.62 1.72 12.79
N SER A 88 -13.68 1.51 11.49
CA SER A 88 -13.58 2.60 10.52
C SER A 88 -14.77 3.54 10.68
N GLU A 89 -14.50 4.82 10.89
CA GLU A 89 -15.52 5.88 10.95
C GLU A 89 -16.30 6.03 9.63
N LEU A 90 -15.72 5.55 8.51
CA LEU A 90 -16.31 5.65 7.19
C LEU A 90 -17.35 4.55 6.90
N LYS A 91 -17.18 3.34 7.49
CA LYS A 91 -18.01 2.16 7.18
C LYS A 91 -18.12 1.21 8.38
N GLY A 92 -19.33 0.97 8.87
CA GLY A 92 -19.60 0.16 10.08
C GLY A 92 -19.23 -1.33 10.02
N ASN A 93 -18.81 -1.87 8.87
CA ASN A 93 -18.34 -3.24 8.70
C ASN A 93 -16.85 -3.35 8.30
N VAL A 94 -16.13 -2.23 8.44
CA VAL A 94 -14.71 -2.13 8.17
C VAL A 94 -13.99 -1.83 9.48
N TYR A 95 -12.92 -2.56 9.72
CA TYR A 95 -12.12 -2.46 10.94
C TYR A 95 -10.67 -2.20 10.55
N ILE A 96 -9.93 -1.50 11.39
CA ILE A 96 -8.49 -1.31 11.23
C ILE A 96 -7.80 -2.06 12.37
N VAL A 97 -6.84 -2.91 12.03
CA VAL A 97 -6.00 -3.63 12.99
C VAL A 97 -4.54 -3.27 12.74
N ASP A 98 -3.80 -3.10 13.82
CA ASP A 98 -2.34 -3.06 13.80
C ASP A 98 -1.77 -4.23 14.59
N LEU A 99 -0.72 -4.84 14.04
CA LEU A 99 -0.07 -6.01 14.61
C LEU A 99 1.42 -6.05 14.28
N TYR A 100 2.14 -6.86 15.05
CA TYR A 100 3.49 -7.28 14.74
C TYR A 100 3.48 -8.72 14.26
N GLU A 101 4.08 -8.98 13.11
CA GLU A 101 4.32 -10.30 12.56
C GLU A 101 5.82 -10.60 12.45
N THR A 102 6.15 -11.86 12.24
CA THR A 102 7.53 -12.32 11.99
C THR A 102 8.03 -11.77 10.65
N TYR A 103 9.30 -11.38 10.54
CA TYR A 103 9.89 -10.98 9.25
C TYR A 103 10.28 -12.21 8.43
N SER A 104 11.02 -13.11 9.05
CA SER A 104 11.56 -14.30 8.41
C SER A 104 10.45 -15.23 7.93
N GLY A 105 10.59 -15.68 6.69
CA GLY A 105 9.59 -16.55 6.06
C GLY A 105 8.35 -15.81 5.57
N MET A 106 8.15 -14.51 5.87
CA MET A 106 7.01 -13.78 5.31
C MET A 106 7.30 -13.26 3.90
N ILE A 107 6.27 -13.23 3.05
CA ILE A 107 6.36 -12.63 1.71
C ILE A 107 6.82 -11.18 1.79
N GLN A 108 6.34 -10.40 2.76
CA GLN A 108 6.83 -9.03 2.94
C GLN A 108 8.31 -8.96 3.31
N GLY A 109 8.81 -9.92 4.09
CA GLY A 109 10.25 -10.04 4.37
C GLY A 109 11.05 -10.26 3.08
N LYS A 110 10.56 -11.15 2.19
CA LYS A 110 11.18 -11.35 0.87
C LYS A 110 11.10 -10.10 -0.01
N LEU A 111 9.96 -9.45 -0.09
CA LEU A 111 9.82 -8.20 -0.85
C LEU A 111 10.81 -7.13 -0.35
N SER A 112 11.02 -7.04 0.97
CA SER A 112 12.03 -6.16 1.56
C SER A 112 13.46 -6.58 1.21
N ASP A 113 13.78 -7.88 1.24
CA ASP A 113 15.11 -8.40 0.87
C ASP A 113 15.45 -8.17 -0.61
N TYR A 114 14.45 -8.14 -1.48
CA TYR A 114 14.58 -7.86 -2.91
C TYR A 114 14.35 -6.38 -3.29
N ASN A 115 14.40 -5.48 -2.30
CA ASN A 115 14.31 -4.03 -2.46
C ASN A 115 13.00 -3.53 -3.09
N SER A 116 11.86 -4.10 -2.67
CA SER A 116 10.55 -3.54 -2.99
C SER A 116 10.43 -2.10 -2.51
N ILE A 117 10.08 -1.21 -3.43
CA ILE A 117 9.91 0.24 -3.16
C ILE A 117 8.44 0.56 -2.89
N PHE A 118 7.55 -0.24 -3.45
CA PHE A 118 6.11 -0.12 -3.28
C PHE A 118 5.53 -1.53 -3.30
N ASP A 119 4.63 -1.82 -2.37
CA ASP A 119 3.84 -3.04 -2.38
C ASP A 119 2.39 -2.75 -1.97
N PHE A 120 1.50 -3.55 -2.54
CA PHE A 120 0.08 -3.57 -2.23
C PHE A 120 -0.35 -5.03 -2.09
N ASP A 121 -1.24 -5.30 -1.15
CA ASP A 121 -1.67 -6.66 -0.83
C ASP A 121 -3.17 -6.72 -0.51
N LEU A 122 -3.79 -7.77 -1.04
CA LEU A 122 -5.14 -8.20 -0.76
C LEU A 122 -5.13 -9.67 -0.39
N VAL A 123 -5.60 -9.98 0.82
CA VAL A 123 -5.71 -11.35 1.32
C VAL A 123 -7.17 -11.75 1.46
N LYS A 124 -7.54 -12.89 0.85
CA LYS A 124 -8.87 -13.48 0.98
C LYS A 124 -8.84 -14.97 0.67
N HIS A 125 -9.59 -15.77 1.43
CA HIS A 125 -9.71 -17.21 1.21
C HIS A 125 -8.36 -17.93 1.12
N GLY A 126 -7.41 -17.55 1.99
CA GLY A 126 -6.07 -18.15 2.07
C GLY A 126 -5.12 -17.75 0.93
N VAL A 127 -5.57 -16.90 0.01
CA VAL A 127 -4.79 -16.43 -1.14
C VAL A 127 -4.35 -14.99 -0.88
N GLU A 128 -3.06 -14.75 -1.10
CA GLU A 128 -2.44 -13.43 -1.11
C GLU A 128 -2.32 -12.97 -2.57
N GLU A 129 -2.93 -11.84 -2.90
CA GLU A 129 -2.80 -11.16 -4.17
C GLU A 129 -1.97 -9.89 -3.98
N LYS A 130 -0.78 -9.86 -4.58
CA LYS A 130 0.20 -8.80 -4.34
C LYS A 130 0.67 -8.14 -5.61
N TYR A 131 0.94 -6.85 -5.48
CA TYR A 131 1.68 -6.04 -6.43
C TYR A 131 2.94 -5.54 -5.74
N ALA A 132 4.06 -5.52 -6.45
CA ALA A 132 5.26 -4.84 -5.96
C ALA A 132 6.02 -4.15 -7.09
N VAL A 133 6.77 -3.11 -6.76
CA VAL A 133 7.74 -2.48 -7.66
C VAL A 133 9.14 -2.78 -7.14
N ILE A 134 9.90 -3.56 -7.90
CA ILE A 134 11.25 -4.04 -7.53
C ILE A 134 12.25 -3.74 -8.66
N PRO A 135 13.57 -3.73 -8.36
CA PRO A 135 14.58 -3.72 -9.41
C PRO A 135 14.37 -4.86 -10.41
N SER A 136 14.43 -4.56 -11.70
CA SER A 136 14.11 -5.51 -12.77
C SER A 136 15.01 -6.75 -12.74
N GLU A 137 16.27 -6.58 -12.33
CA GLU A 137 17.24 -7.66 -12.17
C GLU A 137 16.82 -8.71 -11.13
N ASN A 138 15.99 -8.33 -10.15
CA ASN A 138 15.58 -9.18 -9.03
C ASN A 138 14.31 -10.02 -9.32
N VAL A 139 13.64 -9.79 -10.45
CA VAL A 139 12.30 -10.36 -10.72
C VAL A 139 12.32 -11.88 -10.73
N ASN A 140 13.30 -12.49 -11.40
CA ASN A 140 13.37 -13.95 -11.51
C ASN A 140 13.74 -14.60 -10.18
N ASP A 141 14.67 -13.99 -9.43
CA ASP A 141 15.09 -14.51 -8.13
C ASP A 141 13.95 -14.42 -7.12
N LEU A 142 13.22 -13.30 -7.09
CA LEU A 142 12.01 -13.17 -6.27
C LEU A 142 10.99 -14.25 -6.64
N LYS A 143 10.72 -14.49 -7.93
CA LYS A 143 9.78 -15.53 -8.36
C LYS A 143 10.18 -16.91 -7.81
N ASN A 144 11.45 -17.27 -7.93
CA ASN A 144 11.97 -18.55 -7.45
C ASN A 144 11.82 -18.66 -5.92
N GLU A 145 12.16 -17.61 -5.18
CA GLU A 145 11.98 -17.58 -3.72
C GLU A 145 10.51 -17.71 -3.31
N LEU A 146 9.59 -17.02 -3.99
CA LEU A 146 8.16 -17.13 -3.70
C LEU A 146 7.64 -18.58 -3.89
N GLN A 147 8.16 -19.31 -4.88
CA GLN A 147 7.83 -20.72 -5.08
C GLN A 147 8.31 -21.64 -3.93
N THR A 148 9.28 -21.20 -3.14
CA THR A 148 9.72 -21.94 -1.94
C THR A 148 8.82 -21.69 -0.73
N LEU A 149 8.05 -20.60 -0.73
CA LEU A 149 7.16 -20.22 0.38
C LEU A 149 5.75 -20.79 0.24
N GLY A 150 5.37 -21.28 -0.93
CA GLY A 150 4.06 -21.87 -1.15
C GLY A 150 3.71 -21.98 -2.62
N HIS A 151 2.43 -22.18 -2.91
CA HIS A 151 1.97 -22.40 -4.27
C HIS A 151 1.64 -21.10 -4.99
N VAL A 152 2.48 -20.74 -5.96
CA VAL A 152 2.28 -19.58 -6.85
C VAL A 152 1.35 -19.96 -8.01
N TYR A 153 0.10 -19.51 -7.96
CA TYR A 153 -0.87 -19.71 -9.03
C TYR A 153 -0.53 -18.87 -10.26
N GLU A 154 -0.05 -17.66 -10.02
CA GLU A 154 0.16 -16.66 -11.06
C GLU A 154 1.31 -15.74 -10.69
N PHE A 155 2.17 -15.46 -11.67
CA PHE A 155 3.25 -14.49 -11.54
C PHE A 155 3.45 -13.77 -12.87
N ARG A 156 3.38 -12.44 -12.85
CA ARG A 156 3.53 -11.57 -14.01
C ARG A 156 4.45 -10.42 -13.67
N ALA A 157 5.25 -10.01 -14.64
CA ALA A 157 6.13 -8.86 -14.48
C ALA A 157 6.18 -8.06 -15.78
N LYS A 158 6.26 -6.74 -15.66
CA LYS A 158 6.55 -5.83 -16.77
C LYS A 158 7.44 -4.70 -16.27
N TYR A 159 8.27 -4.16 -17.16
CA TYR A 159 8.96 -2.90 -16.89
C TYR A 159 7.95 -1.84 -16.45
N PHE A 160 8.36 -0.99 -15.52
CA PHE A 160 7.50 0.02 -14.91
C PHE A 160 7.77 1.38 -15.57
N PRO A 161 6.98 1.77 -16.58
CA PRO A 161 7.22 2.98 -17.33
C PRO A 161 6.92 4.23 -16.53
N ASN A 162 7.61 5.33 -16.84
CA ASN A 162 7.48 6.63 -16.18
C ASN A 162 7.62 6.53 -14.66
N PHE A 163 8.62 5.79 -14.18
CA PHE A 163 8.78 5.43 -12.76
C PHE A 163 8.63 6.65 -11.84
N TYR A 164 9.32 7.75 -12.18
CA TYR A 164 9.25 8.99 -11.42
C TYR A 164 7.86 9.63 -11.43
N GLU A 165 7.18 9.68 -12.57
CA GLU A 165 5.87 10.33 -12.66
C GLU A 165 4.79 9.55 -11.90
N VAL A 166 4.87 8.21 -11.93
CA VAL A 166 3.86 7.35 -11.32
C VAL A 166 4.03 7.28 -9.80
N LEU A 167 5.27 7.29 -9.29
CA LEU A 167 5.53 7.28 -7.86
C LEU A 167 5.67 8.67 -7.23
N MET A 168 5.88 9.73 -8.02
CA MET A 168 5.97 11.13 -7.55
C MET A 168 4.87 11.56 -6.56
N PRO A 169 3.60 11.14 -6.73
CA PRO A 169 2.52 11.48 -5.79
C PRO A 169 2.79 11.04 -4.35
N TYR A 170 3.56 9.98 -4.15
CA TYR A 170 3.94 9.49 -2.82
C TYR A 170 5.14 10.25 -2.23
N PHE A 171 5.85 11.02 -3.06
CA PHE A 171 7.13 11.62 -2.68
C PHE A 171 7.12 13.15 -2.59
N ASN A 172 6.17 13.87 -3.21
CA ASN A 172 6.35 15.32 -3.41
C ASN A 172 5.06 16.18 -3.30
N PHE A 173 4.43 16.21 -2.13
CA PHE A 173 3.80 17.47 -1.72
C PHE A 173 4.89 18.40 -1.21
N SER A 174 5.00 19.60 -1.79
CA SER A 174 5.77 20.66 -1.15
C SER A 174 5.16 20.96 0.23
N PRO A 175 5.96 21.41 1.21
CA PRO A 175 5.44 21.75 2.53
C PRO A 175 4.25 22.72 2.47
N ILE A 176 4.26 23.70 1.55
CA ILE A 176 3.18 24.66 1.39
C ILE A 176 1.92 24.06 0.77
N GLU A 177 2.04 23.15 -0.22
CA GLU A 177 0.89 22.41 -0.75
C GLU A 177 0.22 21.58 0.34
N MET A 178 1.02 20.91 1.18
CA MET A 178 0.49 20.08 2.27
C MET A 178 -0.23 20.92 3.33
N GLN A 179 0.33 22.07 3.72
CA GLN A 179 -0.30 23.00 4.65
C GLN A 179 -1.62 23.55 4.10
N ILE A 180 -1.63 24.01 2.86
CA ILE A 180 -2.83 24.55 2.20
C ILE A 180 -3.91 23.48 2.08
N MET A 181 -3.55 22.25 1.68
CA MET A 181 -4.51 21.15 1.55
C MET A 181 -5.10 20.72 2.89
N LEU A 182 -4.27 20.62 3.94
CA LEU A 182 -4.71 20.27 5.28
C LEU A 182 -5.69 21.32 5.82
N GLU A 183 -5.36 22.60 5.64
CA GLU A 183 -6.23 23.69 6.08
C GLU A 183 -7.54 23.74 5.28
N ALA A 184 -7.46 23.57 3.95
CA ALA A 184 -8.64 23.47 3.10
C ALA A 184 -9.57 22.32 3.55
N TYR A 185 -9.00 21.16 3.88
CA TYR A 185 -9.76 20.04 4.45
C TYR A 185 -10.41 20.41 5.80
N ASN A 186 -9.65 20.96 6.73
CA ASN A 186 -10.13 21.30 8.08
C ASN A 186 -11.24 22.36 8.07
N GLN A 187 -11.14 23.35 7.19
CA GLN A 187 -12.17 24.38 7.02
C GLN A 187 -13.38 23.91 6.19
N GLY A 188 -13.34 22.68 5.66
CA GLY A 188 -14.45 22.10 4.91
C GLY A 188 -14.57 22.60 3.47
N TYR A 189 -13.45 22.96 2.83
CA TYR A 189 -13.39 23.28 1.40
C TYR A 189 -13.82 22.09 0.52
N TYR A 190 -13.61 20.87 1.00
CA TYR A 190 -13.99 19.63 0.32
C TYR A 190 -15.32 19.04 0.78
N ASP A 191 -16.00 19.68 1.74
CA ASP A 191 -17.29 19.21 2.23
C ASP A 191 -18.40 19.39 1.17
N ILE A 192 -19.47 18.60 1.31
CA ILE A 192 -20.68 18.73 0.49
C ILE A 192 -21.88 18.93 1.44
N PRO A 193 -22.44 20.16 1.56
CA PRO A 193 -21.99 21.41 0.93
C PRO A 193 -20.68 21.95 1.53
N ARG A 194 -19.93 22.74 0.74
CA ARG A 194 -18.67 23.34 1.19
C ARG A 194 -18.90 24.31 2.34
N ARG A 195 -18.10 24.20 3.41
CA ARG A 195 -18.12 25.13 4.55
C ARG A 195 -17.16 26.32 4.39
N ALA A 196 -16.13 26.18 3.55
CA ALA A 196 -15.20 27.25 3.21
C ALA A 196 -14.94 27.32 1.70
N GLY A 197 -14.71 28.53 1.19
CA GLY A 197 -14.30 28.79 -0.18
C GLY A 197 -12.80 29.05 -0.31
N ILE A 198 -12.34 29.19 -1.55
CA ILE A 198 -10.93 29.47 -1.84
C ILE A 198 -10.46 30.82 -1.28
N ARG A 199 -11.41 31.74 -1.04
CA ARG A 199 -11.13 33.08 -0.52
C ARG A 199 -10.68 33.00 0.93
N GLU A 200 -11.42 32.28 1.74
CA GLU A 200 -11.18 32.08 3.16
C GLU A 200 -9.82 31.40 3.38
N ILE A 201 -9.50 30.38 2.55
CA ILE A 201 -8.18 29.74 2.57
C ILE A 201 -7.08 30.72 2.17
N ALA A 202 -7.29 31.53 1.13
CA ALA A 202 -6.31 32.53 0.69
C ALA A 202 -6.03 33.60 1.75
N GLU A 203 -7.08 34.09 2.42
CA GLU A 203 -6.96 35.04 3.53
C GLU A 203 -6.19 34.45 4.70
N TYR A 204 -6.41 33.17 5.05
CA TYR A 204 -5.68 32.48 6.11
C TYR A 204 -4.17 32.42 5.87
N PHE A 205 -3.74 32.15 4.63
CA PHE A 205 -2.31 32.06 4.28
C PHE A 205 -1.67 33.40 3.88
N GLY A 206 -2.44 34.49 3.80
CA GLY A 206 -1.95 35.77 3.28
C GLY A 206 -1.53 35.71 1.80
N LEU A 207 -2.15 34.83 1.02
CA LEU A 207 -1.84 34.58 -0.39
C LEU A 207 -2.95 35.08 -1.31
N SER A 208 -2.66 35.21 -2.60
CA SER A 208 -3.70 35.48 -3.60
C SER A 208 -4.59 34.25 -3.82
N LYS A 209 -5.87 34.46 -4.16
CA LYS A 209 -6.80 33.36 -4.50
C LYS A 209 -6.24 32.47 -5.61
N SER A 210 -5.62 33.07 -6.63
CA SER A 210 -5.01 32.35 -7.75
C SER A 210 -3.84 31.47 -7.29
N THR A 211 -3.00 31.96 -6.38
CA THR A 211 -1.86 31.20 -5.84
C THR A 211 -2.35 29.99 -5.03
N VAL A 212 -3.32 30.18 -4.14
CA VAL A 212 -3.89 29.07 -3.36
C VAL A 212 -4.60 28.06 -4.27
N GLN A 213 -5.33 28.55 -5.28
CA GLN A 213 -5.99 27.68 -6.25
C GLN A 213 -4.99 26.86 -7.07
N GLU A 214 -3.84 27.43 -7.43
CA GLU A 214 -2.77 26.71 -8.12
C GLU A 214 -2.18 25.60 -7.23
N TYR A 215 -1.85 25.90 -5.97
CA TYR A 215 -1.36 24.89 -5.02
C TYR A 215 -2.36 23.75 -4.82
N ILE A 216 -3.64 24.07 -4.63
CA ILE A 216 -4.71 23.07 -4.51
C ILE A 216 -4.79 22.22 -5.78
N ARG A 217 -4.83 22.82 -6.97
CA ARG A 217 -4.90 22.07 -8.23
C ARG A 217 -3.69 21.17 -8.45
N ASN A 218 -2.49 21.65 -8.10
CA ASN A 218 -1.26 20.85 -8.19
C ASN A 218 -1.31 19.67 -7.22
N ALA A 219 -1.74 19.89 -5.98
CA ALA A 219 -1.94 18.85 -4.99
C ALA A 219 -3.02 17.82 -5.41
N GLU A 220 -4.16 18.28 -5.94
CA GLU A 220 -5.22 17.44 -6.50
C GLU A 220 -4.71 16.62 -7.69
N SER A 221 -3.96 17.24 -8.62
CA SER A 221 -3.36 16.57 -9.78
C SER A 221 -2.36 15.49 -9.37
N LYS A 222 -1.50 15.78 -8.38
CA LYS A 222 -0.60 14.78 -7.77
C LYS A 222 -1.40 13.64 -7.16
N THR A 223 -2.43 13.94 -6.37
CA THR A 223 -3.33 12.93 -5.79
C THR A 223 -3.97 12.07 -6.88
N MET A 224 -4.49 12.67 -7.95
CA MET A 224 -5.11 11.97 -9.08
C MET A 224 -4.11 11.14 -9.88
N THR A 225 -2.82 11.47 -9.85
CA THR A 225 -1.78 10.67 -10.51
C THR A 225 -1.62 9.29 -9.87
N SER A 226 -2.05 9.10 -8.61
CA SER A 226 -2.20 7.75 -8.03
C SER A 226 -3.15 6.85 -8.85
N MET A 227 -4.10 7.43 -9.60
CA MET A 227 -4.96 6.67 -10.52
C MET A 227 -4.18 6.05 -11.69
N LYS A 228 -3.05 6.63 -12.10
CA LYS A 228 -2.17 6.01 -13.10
C LYS A 228 -1.59 4.70 -12.58
N LEU A 229 -1.24 4.63 -11.29
CA LEU A 229 -0.77 3.40 -10.66
C LEU A 229 -1.86 2.33 -10.67
N PHE A 230 -3.09 2.67 -10.24
CA PHE A 230 -4.22 1.74 -10.27
C PHE A 230 -4.53 1.22 -11.69
N LYS A 231 -4.43 2.08 -12.71
CA LYS A 231 -4.56 1.67 -14.11
C LYS A 231 -3.47 0.66 -14.48
N LEU A 232 -2.20 0.93 -14.16
CA LEU A 232 -1.09 0.03 -14.45
C LEU A 232 -1.23 -1.34 -13.78
N MET A 233 -1.71 -1.37 -12.53
CA MET A 233 -2.02 -2.58 -11.77
C MET A 233 -3.14 -3.40 -12.45
N ASN A 234 -4.21 -2.73 -12.88
CA ASN A 234 -5.32 -3.36 -13.59
C ASN A 234 -4.90 -3.91 -14.96
N ASP A 235 -4.06 -3.19 -15.70
CA ASP A 235 -3.53 -3.67 -16.99
C ASP A 235 -2.65 -4.92 -16.80
N LEU A 236 -1.82 -4.96 -15.74
CA LEU A 236 -0.97 -6.11 -15.42
C LEU A 236 -1.80 -7.37 -15.06
N LYS A 237 -2.94 -7.18 -14.38
CA LYS A 237 -3.90 -8.24 -14.04
C LYS A 237 -4.66 -8.81 -15.26
N ARG A 238 -4.65 -8.10 -16.39
CA ARG A 238 -5.38 -8.48 -17.62
C ARG A 238 -4.51 -9.10 -18.72
N LEU A 239 -3.18 -9.11 -18.54
CA LEU A 239 -2.25 -9.85 -19.41
C LEU A 239 -2.51 -11.36 -19.41
#